data_AF-A0A7X8GBU5-F1
#
_entry.id   AF-A0A7X8GBU5-F1
#
_cell.length_a   1.000
_cell.length_b   1.000
_cell.length_c   1.000
_cell.angle_alpha   90.00
_cell.angle_beta   90.00
_cell.angle_gamma   90.00
#
_symmetry.space_group_name_H-M   'P 1'
#
loop_
_entity.id
_entity.type
_entity.pdbx_description
1 polymer ?
#
loop_
_entity_poly.entity_id
_entity_poly.type
_entity_poly.pdbx_seq_one_letter_code
_entity_poly.pdbx_strand_id
1 'polypeptide(L)'
;MKKILLKHLPSYILPVCALLTVFFLTPSCVTVGLDAVSGSTLIWNSGSNNYFNREAYTTLQGPKKLVIDGEVEQATEIKLSKFPLRTVTVKEAMYCKEGDSIAFLGAFRYEGYALCDILSAVKVDKESKEDLWPPIDLYIEVRNDAGDTAVFSWGELFYTANMYGVVVAKRVTRVIPGKTGELWNLPTEMKLIAATDLVSVRNIPCPTHITIRSLKGNYIVDRAPEVLENDPGRLAIQMSLQDTAAVLTSLPKGLPTLTYPVLFYGNSTGYKGMREYSGLMLRDVLAPWFPADDYKTIQTGMLSVAGVDGFRAAFSVSEIVNRNDHREILLRQDGTSFAIYTACDAFADRSIKGLSEIRLTDSEN
;
A
#
# COMPACT_ATOMS: atom_id res chain seq x y z
N MET A 1 -3.52 -97.61 19.63
CA MET A 1 -2.24 -97.18 20.25
C MET A 1 -2.02 -95.69 19.96
N LYS A 2 -1.28 -94.96 20.83
CA LYS A 2 -0.80 -93.55 20.74
C LYS A 2 -1.83 -92.51 20.22
N LYS A 3 -2.44 -91.61 21.02
CA LYS A 3 -1.92 -90.54 21.93
C LYS A 3 -1.62 -89.19 21.23
N ILE A 4 -2.25 -88.12 21.78
CA ILE A 4 -1.65 -86.78 22.07
C ILE A 4 -1.34 -85.89 20.85
N LEU A 5 -1.58 -84.56 20.76
CA LEU A 5 -2.39 -83.49 21.44
C LEU A 5 -2.08 -82.17 20.65
N LEU A 6 -2.62 -80.95 20.79
CA LEU A 6 -3.71 -80.26 21.51
C LEU A 6 -3.93 -78.87 20.81
N LYS A 7 -4.96 -78.10 21.22
CA LYS A 7 -5.15 -76.63 21.06
C LYS A 7 -5.63 -76.12 19.68
N HIS A 8 -6.56 -75.17 19.59
CA HIS A 8 -7.49 -74.64 20.61
C HIS A 8 -8.84 -74.22 20.00
N LEU A 9 -9.87 -74.15 20.85
CA LEU A 9 -11.22 -73.69 20.56
C LEU A 9 -11.34 -72.13 20.69
N PRO A 10 -12.50 -71.51 20.36
CA PRO A 10 -12.63 -70.07 20.13
C PRO A 10 -13.18 -69.34 21.38
N SER A 11 -13.78 -68.14 21.23
CA SER A 11 -15.19 -67.86 21.64
C SER A 11 -15.60 -66.38 21.51
N TYR A 12 -16.91 -66.16 21.65
CA TYR A 12 -17.61 -64.90 22.00
C TYR A 12 -17.88 -63.88 20.87
N ILE A 13 -19.00 -63.15 20.85
CA ILE A 13 -20.45 -63.44 21.09
C ILE A 13 -21.26 -62.24 20.51
N LEU A 14 -22.60 -62.30 20.42
CA LEU A 14 -23.45 -61.24 19.83
C LEU A 14 -23.53 -59.92 20.68
N PRO A 15 -24.09 -58.81 20.13
CA PRO A 15 -23.83 -57.43 20.57
C PRO A 15 -24.78 -56.87 21.64
N VAL A 16 -24.48 -55.66 22.16
CA VAL A 16 -25.49 -54.74 22.73
C VAL A 16 -25.05 -53.25 22.67
N CYS A 17 -26.05 -52.38 22.49
CA CYS A 17 -26.16 -50.92 22.68
C CYS A 17 -24.94 -49.97 22.71
N ALA A 18 -24.94 -49.09 21.70
CA ALA A 18 -24.62 -47.65 21.68
C ALA A 18 -24.37 -46.87 22.99
N LEU A 19 -23.31 -46.04 22.97
CA LEU A 19 -23.31 -44.58 23.28
C LEU A 19 -22.19 -43.95 22.39
N LEU A 20 -22.40 -42.84 21.67
CA LEU A 20 -22.01 -41.45 22.04
C LEU A 20 -20.55 -41.34 22.53
N THR A 21 -19.68 -40.47 21.97
CA THR A 21 -19.93 -39.09 21.50
C THR A 21 -19.06 -38.61 20.32
N VAL A 22 -19.61 -37.62 19.58
CA VAL A 22 -18.95 -36.46 18.94
C VAL A 22 -17.48 -36.61 18.48
N PHE A 23 -17.27 -36.77 17.17
CA PHE A 23 -16.06 -36.33 16.49
C PHE A 23 -16.36 -35.77 15.08
N PHE A 24 -15.73 -34.65 14.74
CA PHE A 24 -15.71 -34.00 13.41
C PHE A 24 -17.05 -33.75 12.70
N LEU A 25 -17.98 -33.09 13.40
CA LEU A 25 -18.71 -32.00 12.74
C LEU A 25 -17.81 -30.76 12.78
N THR A 26 -16.93 -30.62 11.77
CA THR A 26 -16.43 -29.30 11.41
C THR A 26 -17.60 -28.47 10.87
N PRO A 27 -17.61 -27.14 11.04
CA PRO A 27 -18.51 -26.28 10.30
C PRO A 27 -18.03 -26.20 8.86
N SER A 28 -18.31 -27.23 8.06
CA SER A 28 -18.34 -27.13 6.61
C SER A 28 -19.27 -25.96 6.27
N CYS A 29 -18.71 -24.89 5.70
CA CYS A 29 -19.46 -23.65 5.49
C CYS A 29 -20.75 -23.96 4.73
N VAL A 30 -21.88 -23.62 5.35
CA VAL A 30 -23.22 -23.89 4.83
C VAL A 30 -23.51 -22.90 3.71
N THR A 31 -22.92 -23.15 2.54
CA THR A 31 -23.05 -22.35 1.30
C THR A 31 -24.41 -22.55 0.63
N VAL A 32 -25.48 -22.44 1.42
CA VAL A 32 -26.86 -22.59 0.97
C VAL A 32 -27.27 -21.38 0.15
N GLY A 33 -27.49 -21.59 -1.15
CA GLY A 33 -28.13 -20.62 -2.03
C GLY A 33 -27.29 -19.40 -2.39
N LEU A 34 -25.98 -19.58 -2.58
CA LEU A 34 -25.13 -18.60 -3.27
C LEU A 34 -24.70 -19.17 -4.62
N ASP A 35 -25.21 -18.56 -5.69
CA ASP A 35 -24.93 -18.84 -7.11
C ASP A 35 -23.47 -18.60 -7.54
N ALA A 36 -22.83 -17.66 -6.85
CA ALA A 36 -21.44 -17.26 -6.96
C ALA A 36 -20.96 -16.92 -5.54
N VAL A 37 -19.65 -16.76 -5.33
CA VAL A 37 -19.07 -16.47 -3.99
C VAL A 37 -19.69 -15.23 -3.33
N SER A 38 -20.22 -14.29 -4.12
CA SER A 38 -20.92 -13.08 -3.66
C SER A 38 -22.45 -13.20 -3.54
N GLY A 39 -23.08 -14.25 -4.07
CA GLY A 39 -24.55 -14.38 -4.18
C GLY A 39 -25.16 -13.35 -5.15
N SER A 40 -24.78 -13.43 -6.43
CA SER A 40 -25.04 -12.40 -7.43
C SER A 40 -26.32 -12.56 -8.25
N THR A 41 -27.04 -13.70 -8.19
CA THR A 41 -28.30 -13.89 -8.94
C THR A 41 -29.54 -13.36 -8.20
N LEU A 42 -29.39 -12.33 -7.37
CA LEU A 42 -30.53 -11.61 -6.81
C LEU A 42 -31.26 -10.85 -7.92
N ILE A 43 -32.60 -10.82 -7.83
CA ILE A 43 -33.43 -10.06 -8.76
C ILE A 43 -33.03 -8.58 -8.68
N TRP A 44 -32.69 -7.98 -9.82
CA TRP A 44 -32.27 -6.60 -9.94
C TRP A 44 -33.46 -5.63 -9.74
N ASN A 45 -33.83 -5.45 -8.46
CA ASN A 45 -34.90 -4.55 -8.02
C ASN A 45 -34.41 -3.11 -7.80
N SER A 46 -33.11 -2.84 -7.95
CA SER A 46 -32.55 -1.50 -7.81
C SER A 46 -32.70 -0.71 -9.12
N GLY A 47 -33.57 0.30 -9.15
CA GLY A 47 -33.76 1.22 -10.29
C GLY A 47 -32.57 2.14 -10.62
N SER A 48 -31.34 1.72 -10.32
CA SER A 48 -30.09 2.39 -10.65
C SER A 48 -29.08 1.35 -11.12
N ASN A 49 -28.43 1.63 -12.26
CA ASN A 49 -27.31 0.83 -12.77
C ASN A 49 -26.01 1.06 -11.98
N ASN A 50 -25.97 2.04 -11.07
CA ASN A 50 -24.75 2.44 -10.36
C ASN A 50 -24.91 2.22 -8.84
N TYR A 51 -24.30 1.14 -8.35
CA TYR A 51 -24.29 0.75 -6.92
C TYR A 51 -23.57 1.76 -6.00
N PHE A 52 -22.72 2.64 -6.54
CA PHE A 52 -22.01 3.68 -5.78
C PHE A 52 -22.81 4.98 -5.62
N ASN A 53 -23.96 5.11 -6.30
CA ASN A 53 -24.83 6.29 -6.31
C ASN A 53 -26.24 5.93 -5.82
N ARG A 54 -26.34 5.41 -4.59
CA ARG A 54 -27.62 4.94 -3.98
C ARG A 54 -28.23 5.90 -2.95
N GLU A 55 -27.44 6.81 -2.37
CA GLU A 55 -27.91 7.86 -1.45
C GLU A 55 -27.29 9.22 -1.85
N ALA A 56 -27.77 10.31 -1.23
CA ALA A 56 -27.24 11.65 -1.47
C ALA A 56 -26.00 11.94 -0.61
N TYR A 57 -25.08 12.76 -1.14
CA TYR A 57 -23.85 13.11 -0.45
C TYR A 57 -24.06 13.86 0.86
N THR A 58 -23.55 13.28 1.95
CA THR A 58 -23.34 14.01 3.22
C THR A 58 -22.10 14.89 3.09
N THR A 59 -22.20 16.15 3.52
CA THR A 59 -21.08 17.12 3.49
C THR A 59 -20.39 17.15 4.85
N LEU A 60 -19.07 16.97 4.84
CA LEU A 60 -18.22 16.84 6.01
C LEU A 60 -17.80 18.22 6.55
N GLN A 61 -17.69 18.37 7.87
CA GLN A 61 -17.19 19.60 8.52
C GLN A 61 -15.66 19.58 8.65
N GLY A 62 -15.00 20.74 8.60
CA GLY A 62 -13.54 20.77 8.70
C GLY A 62 -12.88 21.92 7.93
N PRO A 63 -11.56 21.84 7.69
CA PRO A 63 -10.76 22.95 7.18
C PRO A 63 -11.23 23.45 5.81
N LYS A 64 -11.21 24.78 5.64
CA LYS A 64 -11.54 25.48 4.39
C LYS A 64 -10.30 25.83 3.57
N LYS A 65 -9.12 25.65 4.15
CA LYS A 65 -7.80 25.99 3.64
C LYS A 65 -6.77 25.01 4.22
N LEU A 66 -5.60 24.93 3.61
CA LEU A 66 -4.40 24.29 4.17
C LEU A 66 -3.23 25.28 4.16
N VAL A 67 -2.29 25.14 5.09
CA VAL A 67 -0.95 25.73 4.97
C VAL A 67 -0.06 24.75 4.19
N ILE A 68 0.78 25.27 3.31
CA ILE A 68 1.82 24.49 2.62
C ILE A 68 3.18 25.14 2.88
N ASP A 69 4.13 24.36 3.41
CA ASP A 69 5.47 24.78 3.79
C ASP A 69 6.54 23.70 3.44
N GLY A 70 7.77 23.87 3.92
CA GLY A 70 8.91 23.02 3.57
C GLY A 70 9.63 23.50 2.31
N GLU A 71 10.00 22.56 1.43
CA GLU A 71 10.77 22.78 0.20
C GLU A 71 9.94 23.43 -0.93
N VAL A 72 9.54 24.68 -0.71
CA VAL A 72 8.77 25.54 -1.63
C VAL A 72 9.36 26.96 -1.69
N GLU A 73 9.25 27.63 -2.85
CA GLU A 73 9.74 29.01 -3.01
C GLU A 73 9.07 30.02 -2.06
N GLN A 74 7.83 29.75 -1.67
CA GLN A 74 7.10 30.55 -0.69
C GLN A 74 6.05 29.70 0.03
N ALA A 75 6.17 29.58 1.35
CA ALA A 75 5.14 28.99 2.19
C ALA A 75 3.83 29.79 2.09
N THR A 76 2.69 29.10 1.96
CA THR A 76 1.43 29.73 1.52
C THR A 76 0.18 29.06 2.09
N GLU A 77 -0.91 29.81 2.18
CA GLU A 77 -2.21 29.35 2.68
C GLU A 77 -3.20 29.19 1.51
N ILE A 78 -3.57 27.95 1.18
CA ILE A 78 -4.39 27.65 0.00
C ILE A 78 -5.82 27.29 0.39
N LYS A 79 -6.77 28.08 -0.10
CA LYS A 79 -8.21 27.80 0.03
C LYS A 79 -8.62 26.58 -0.81
N LEU A 80 -8.99 25.49 -0.15
CA LEU A 80 -9.34 24.20 -0.79
C LEU A 80 -10.43 24.31 -1.86
N SER A 81 -11.42 25.20 -1.67
CA SER A 81 -12.52 25.41 -2.62
C SER A 81 -12.11 26.06 -3.96
N LYS A 82 -10.81 26.19 -4.25
CA LYS A 82 -10.29 26.54 -5.59
C LYS A 82 -10.16 25.30 -6.50
N PHE A 83 -10.05 24.11 -5.92
CA PHE A 83 -9.77 22.87 -6.65
C PHE A 83 -11.06 22.11 -7.00
N PRO A 84 -11.05 21.28 -8.07
CA PRO A 84 -12.14 20.36 -8.36
C PRO A 84 -12.30 19.32 -7.26
N LEU A 85 -13.53 18.79 -7.10
CA LEU A 85 -13.75 17.59 -6.31
C LEU A 85 -13.47 16.36 -7.18
N ARG A 86 -12.57 15.50 -6.71
CA ARG A 86 -12.27 14.19 -7.28
C ARG A 86 -13.04 13.12 -6.51
N THR A 87 -13.47 12.08 -7.22
CA THR A 87 -14.12 10.91 -6.61
C THR A 87 -13.09 9.84 -6.30
N VAL A 88 -13.16 9.27 -5.10
CA VAL A 88 -12.50 8.00 -4.75
C VAL A 88 -13.51 7.04 -4.13
N THR A 89 -13.30 5.74 -4.30
CA THR A 89 -14.12 4.69 -3.67
C THR A 89 -13.18 3.81 -2.85
N VAL A 90 -13.53 3.57 -1.58
CA VAL A 90 -12.65 2.88 -0.62
C VAL A 90 -13.42 1.86 0.22
N LYS A 91 -12.68 0.87 0.70
CA LYS A 91 -13.05 0.00 1.82
C LYS A 91 -12.24 0.51 3.01
N GLU A 92 -12.90 1.05 4.04
CA GLU A 92 -12.19 1.50 5.23
C GLU A 92 -12.12 0.39 6.27
N ALA A 93 -10.93 0.23 6.84
CA ALA A 93 -10.69 -0.68 7.94
C ALA A 93 -9.56 -0.15 8.82
N MET A 94 -9.61 -0.44 10.13
CA MET A 94 -8.55 -0.08 11.07
C MET A 94 -8.18 -1.27 11.94
N TYR A 95 -6.95 -1.29 12.44
CA TYR A 95 -6.52 -2.27 13.43
C TYR A 95 -7.15 -2.00 14.80
N CYS A 96 -7.75 -3.04 15.38
CA CYS A 96 -8.35 -3.04 16.71
C CYS A 96 -7.43 -3.75 17.70
N LYS A 97 -6.69 -2.97 18.50
CA LYS A 97 -5.74 -3.47 19.51
C LYS A 97 -6.38 -4.38 20.56
N GLU A 98 -7.66 -4.17 20.88
CA GLU A 98 -8.38 -4.91 21.94
C GLU A 98 -8.75 -6.35 21.54
N GLY A 99 -8.70 -6.67 20.25
CA GLY A 99 -9.06 -7.98 19.71
C GLY A 99 -8.14 -8.47 18.59
N ASP A 100 -6.91 -7.96 18.51
CA ASP A 100 -5.85 -8.33 17.55
C ASP A 100 -6.37 -8.61 16.13
N SER A 101 -7.11 -7.64 15.57
CA SER A 101 -7.88 -7.86 14.34
C SER A 101 -8.16 -6.59 13.55
N ILE A 102 -8.50 -6.76 12.27
CA ILE A 102 -8.90 -5.66 11.39
C ILE A 102 -10.42 -5.44 11.51
N ALA A 103 -10.80 -4.30 12.08
CA ALA A 103 -12.19 -3.84 12.14
C ALA A 103 -12.56 -3.14 10.82
N PHE A 104 -13.48 -3.73 10.06
CA PHE A 104 -14.06 -3.09 8.87
C PHE A 104 -15.03 -1.97 9.29
N LEU A 105 -14.78 -0.75 8.81
CA LEU A 105 -15.57 0.44 9.14
C LEU A 105 -16.69 0.71 8.12
N GLY A 106 -16.50 0.25 6.89
CA GLY A 106 -17.50 0.36 5.81
C GLY A 106 -16.90 0.54 4.43
N ALA A 107 -17.77 0.49 3.41
CA ALA A 107 -17.43 0.84 2.04
C ALA A 107 -18.06 2.20 1.68
N PHE A 108 -17.25 3.11 1.14
CA PHE A 108 -17.64 4.51 0.92
C PHE A 108 -17.16 5.02 -0.45
N ARG A 109 -17.93 5.93 -1.05
CA ARG A 109 -17.49 6.80 -2.15
C ARG A 109 -17.37 8.21 -1.59
N TYR A 110 -16.17 8.78 -1.65
CA TYR A 110 -15.88 10.15 -1.24
C TYR A 110 -15.80 11.08 -2.44
N GLU A 111 -16.11 12.36 -2.20
CA GLU A 111 -15.74 13.48 -3.07
C GLU A 111 -14.82 14.41 -2.26
N GLY A 112 -13.61 14.67 -2.75
CA GLY A 112 -12.57 15.41 -2.02
C GLY A 112 -11.60 16.15 -2.94
N TYR A 113 -10.77 17.00 -2.35
CA TYR A 113 -9.73 17.75 -3.07
C TYR A 113 -8.46 16.89 -3.12
N ALA A 114 -7.96 16.54 -4.31
CA ALA A 114 -6.80 15.67 -4.43
C ALA A 114 -5.50 16.38 -4.05
N LEU A 115 -4.58 15.68 -3.38
CA LEU A 115 -3.31 16.27 -2.98
C LEU A 115 -2.47 16.70 -4.20
N CYS A 116 -2.53 15.97 -5.31
CA CYS A 116 -1.86 16.36 -6.55
C CYS A 116 -2.43 17.67 -7.14
N ASP A 117 -3.74 17.90 -7.10
CA ASP A 117 -4.37 19.18 -7.52
C ASP A 117 -3.91 20.33 -6.61
N ILE A 118 -3.83 20.08 -5.29
CA ILE A 118 -3.42 21.05 -4.28
C ILE A 118 -1.94 21.42 -4.44
N LEU A 119 -1.05 20.44 -4.56
CA LEU A 119 0.39 20.62 -4.70
C LEU A 119 0.78 21.22 -6.06
N SER A 120 -0.03 21.00 -7.11
CA SER A 120 0.17 21.65 -8.41
C SER A 120 -0.02 23.18 -8.37
N ALA A 121 -0.47 23.75 -7.24
CA ALA A 121 -0.59 25.19 -7.04
C ALA A 121 0.59 25.85 -6.30
N VAL A 122 1.62 25.08 -5.90
CA VAL A 122 2.88 25.62 -5.34
C VAL A 122 4.05 25.32 -6.26
N LYS A 123 5.10 26.15 -6.18
CA LYS A 123 6.38 25.89 -6.84
C LYS A 123 7.36 25.35 -5.79
N VAL A 124 7.72 24.09 -5.98
CA VAL A 124 8.73 23.38 -5.19
C VAL A 124 10.09 24.04 -5.40
N ASP A 125 10.84 24.24 -4.32
CA ASP A 125 12.27 24.54 -4.38
C ASP A 125 13.00 23.56 -3.46
N LYS A 126 13.51 22.48 -4.06
CA LYS A 126 14.08 21.35 -3.32
C LYS A 126 15.56 21.51 -3.02
N GLU A 127 15.99 21.03 -1.86
CA GLU A 127 17.37 21.15 -1.39
C GLU A 127 18.33 20.40 -2.33
N SER A 128 17.98 19.16 -2.68
CA SER A 128 18.75 18.26 -3.54
C SER A 128 18.70 18.59 -5.04
N LYS A 129 18.32 19.81 -5.42
CA LYS A 129 18.07 20.21 -6.82
C LYS A 129 19.33 20.22 -7.70
N GLU A 130 20.53 20.41 -7.14
CA GLU A 130 21.76 20.44 -7.93
C GLU A 130 22.22 19.01 -8.30
N ASP A 131 22.16 18.07 -7.34
CA ASP A 131 22.60 16.68 -7.54
C ASP A 131 21.60 15.83 -8.33
N LEU A 132 20.30 16.02 -8.07
CA LEU A 132 19.22 15.20 -8.60
C LEU A 132 18.04 16.07 -9.04
N TRP A 133 17.95 16.36 -10.34
CA TRP A 133 16.95 17.30 -10.87
C TRP A 133 15.47 16.89 -10.69
N PRO A 134 15.05 15.61 -10.88
CA PRO A 134 13.64 15.24 -10.75
C PRO A 134 13.15 15.30 -9.28
N PRO A 135 11.86 15.61 -9.03
CA PRO A 135 11.25 15.60 -7.69
C PRO A 135 10.96 14.18 -7.18
N ILE A 136 11.79 13.22 -7.56
CA ILE A 136 11.60 11.78 -7.33
C ILE A 136 12.03 11.35 -5.92
N ASP A 137 12.95 12.11 -5.32
CA ASP A 137 13.40 11.98 -3.93
C ASP A 137 12.58 12.85 -2.96
N LEU A 138 11.41 13.33 -3.38
CA LEU A 138 10.51 14.12 -2.53
C LEU A 138 9.42 13.27 -1.90
N TYR A 139 8.94 13.75 -0.75
CA TYR A 139 7.76 13.26 -0.06
C TYR A 139 7.02 14.43 0.61
N ILE A 140 5.85 14.14 1.17
CA ILE A 140 5.10 15.08 1.99
C ILE A 140 4.76 14.49 3.35
N GLU A 141 4.69 15.37 4.35
CA GLU A 141 4.01 15.14 5.62
C GLU A 141 2.68 15.91 5.60
N VAL A 142 1.56 15.21 5.75
CA VAL A 142 0.24 15.82 5.99
C VAL A 142 -0.05 15.72 7.47
N ARG A 143 -0.34 16.84 8.14
CA ARG A 143 -0.59 16.89 9.59
C ARG A 143 -1.84 17.69 9.96
N ASN A 144 -2.41 17.39 11.11
CA ASN A 144 -3.52 18.16 11.72
C ASN A 144 -3.08 18.89 13.01
N ASP A 145 -3.98 19.71 13.55
CA ASP A 145 -3.72 20.50 14.77
C ASP A 145 -3.71 19.67 16.07
N ALA A 146 -4.09 18.39 16.00
CA ALA A 146 -4.02 17.43 17.11
C ALA A 146 -2.68 16.66 17.15
N GLY A 147 -1.85 16.78 16.12
CA GLY A 147 -0.56 16.09 15.99
C GLY A 147 -0.60 14.80 15.17
N ASP A 148 -1.76 14.37 14.67
CA ASP A 148 -1.83 13.25 13.73
C ASP A 148 -1.07 13.62 12.45
N THR A 149 -0.21 12.72 11.99
CA THR A 149 0.61 12.90 10.77
C THR A 149 0.47 11.67 9.88
N ALA A 150 0.52 11.85 8.57
CA ALA A 150 0.58 10.78 7.57
C ALA A 150 1.52 11.19 6.42
N VAL A 151 2.31 10.24 5.93
CA VAL A 151 3.32 10.50 4.86
C VAL A 151 2.95 9.87 3.53
N PHE A 152 3.34 10.54 2.44
CA PHE A 152 3.16 10.09 1.07
C PHE A 152 4.40 10.44 0.25
N SER A 153 4.89 9.53 -0.60
CA SER A 153 5.94 9.89 -1.56
C SER A 153 5.39 10.81 -2.65
N TRP A 154 6.26 11.59 -3.30
CA TRP A 154 5.89 12.30 -4.54
C TRP A 154 5.48 11.33 -5.66
N GLY A 155 5.98 10.09 -5.58
CA GLY A 155 5.57 8.96 -6.41
C GLY A 155 4.07 8.66 -6.33
N GLU A 156 3.55 8.47 -5.12
CA GLU A 156 2.12 8.19 -4.86
C GLU A 156 1.16 9.26 -5.37
N LEU A 157 1.66 10.48 -5.64
CA LEU A 157 0.85 11.64 -6.00
C LEU A 157 1.01 12.05 -7.47
N PHE A 158 2.20 11.85 -8.06
CA PHE A 158 2.54 12.35 -9.39
C PHE A 158 3.11 11.31 -10.37
N TYR A 159 3.64 10.19 -9.90
CA TYR A 159 4.11 9.08 -10.76
C TYR A 159 3.12 7.90 -10.82
N THR A 160 2.25 7.79 -9.82
CA THR A 160 1.15 6.82 -9.68
C THR A 160 0.25 6.69 -10.93
N ALA A 161 -0.21 5.48 -11.21
CA ALA A 161 -1.30 5.22 -12.15
C ALA A 161 -2.71 5.50 -11.59
N ASN A 162 -2.81 6.11 -10.40
CA ASN A 162 -4.05 6.59 -9.78
C ASN A 162 -3.82 8.00 -9.17
N MET A 163 -3.57 9.00 -10.03
CA MET A 163 -3.20 10.38 -9.63
C MET A 163 -4.14 11.01 -8.59
N TYR A 164 -5.45 10.73 -8.66
CA TYR A 164 -6.45 11.30 -7.75
C TYR A 164 -6.76 10.41 -6.55
N GLY A 165 -5.93 9.38 -6.28
CA GLY A 165 -6.14 8.38 -5.25
C GLY A 165 -5.99 8.89 -3.80
N VAL A 166 -5.34 10.03 -3.58
CA VAL A 166 -5.20 10.64 -2.25
C VAL A 166 -5.93 11.98 -2.20
N VAL A 167 -6.97 12.08 -1.36
CA VAL A 167 -7.84 13.27 -1.29
C VAL A 167 -8.10 13.72 0.16
N VAL A 168 -8.25 15.03 0.36
CA VAL A 168 -8.93 15.58 1.54
C VAL A 168 -10.43 15.54 1.28
N ALA A 169 -11.12 14.55 1.87
CA ALA A 169 -12.54 14.31 1.64
C ALA A 169 -13.40 15.47 2.12
N LYS A 170 -14.30 15.95 1.26
CA LYS A 170 -15.30 16.99 1.57
C LYS A 170 -16.73 16.46 1.68
N ARG A 171 -17.03 15.35 1.00
CA ARG A 171 -18.34 14.69 1.01
C ARG A 171 -18.18 13.17 1.02
N VAL A 172 -19.19 12.48 1.54
CA VAL A 172 -19.24 11.00 1.62
C VAL A 172 -20.63 10.46 1.27
N THR A 173 -20.66 9.29 0.64
CA THR A 173 -21.83 8.41 0.51
C THR A 173 -21.38 6.97 0.77
N ARG A 174 -22.26 6.15 1.34
CA ARG A 174 -22.05 4.69 1.48
C ARG A 174 -22.06 4.00 0.12
N VAL A 175 -21.38 2.86 0.05
CA VAL A 175 -21.60 1.83 -0.96
C VAL A 175 -22.46 0.73 -0.32
N ILE A 176 -23.77 0.96 -0.30
CA ILE A 176 -24.73 0.11 0.42
C ILE A 176 -24.81 -1.27 -0.28
N PRO A 177 -24.53 -2.40 0.41
CA PRO A 177 -24.67 -3.73 -0.18
C PRO A 177 -26.08 -4.02 -0.67
N GLY A 178 -26.21 -4.81 -1.75
CA GLY A 178 -27.52 -5.15 -2.33
C GLY A 178 -28.36 -6.09 -1.44
N LYS A 179 -27.71 -7.02 -0.74
CA LYS A 179 -28.35 -8.12 0.01
C LYS A 179 -28.61 -7.81 1.48
N THR A 180 -27.60 -7.31 2.20
CA THR A 180 -27.67 -7.04 3.64
C THR A 180 -28.24 -5.64 3.95
N GLY A 181 -28.08 -4.69 3.02
CA GLY A 181 -28.53 -3.31 3.21
C GLY A 181 -27.74 -2.54 4.27
N GLU A 182 -26.58 -3.03 4.69
CA GLU A 182 -25.79 -2.48 5.80
C GLU A 182 -25.47 -0.99 5.64
N LEU A 183 -25.85 -0.20 6.67
CA LEU A 183 -25.67 1.25 6.72
C LEU A 183 -24.54 1.60 7.70
N TRP A 184 -23.31 1.51 7.21
CA TRP A 184 -22.10 1.91 7.94
C TRP A 184 -22.18 3.35 8.48
N ASN A 185 -21.48 3.64 9.57
CA ASN A 185 -21.41 4.99 10.12
C ASN A 185 -20.68 5.92 9.14
N LEU A 186 -21.26 7.08 8.84
CA LEU A 186 -20.58 8.11 8.06
C LEU A 186 -19.69 8.94 8.97
N PRO A 187 -18.48 9.35 8.53
CA PRO A 187 -17.73 10.38 9.24
C PRO A 187 -18.52 11.70 9.24
N THR A 188 -18.38 12.47 10.32
CA THR A 188 -18.90 13.84 10.45
C THR A 188 -17.91 14.88 9.91
N GLU A 189 -16.62 14.56 9.94
CA GLU A 189 -15.52 15.47 9.65
C GLU A 189 -14.77 15.13 8.36
N MET A 190 -14.16 16.15 7.78
CA MET A 190 -13.25 16.05 6.64
C MET A 190 -12.00 15.32 7.10
N LYS A 191 -11.58 14.31 6.37
CA LYS A 191 -10.37 13.54 6.66
C LYS A 191 -9.57 13.30 5.40
N LEU A 192 -8.30 12.96 5.57
CA LEU A 192 -7.50 12.44 4.49
C LEU A 192 -8.02 11.05 4.09
N ILE A 193 -7.97 10.71 2.81
CA ILE A 193 -8.33 9.39 2.28
C ILE A 193 -7.22 8.95 1.33
N ALA A 194 -6.56 7.84 1.65
CA ALA A 194 -5.65 7.13 0.75
C ALA A 194 -6.41 5.92 0.15
N ALA A 195 -6.73 5.97 -1.15
CA ALA A 195 -7.64 5.00 -1.77
C ALA A 195 -7.03 3.62 -2.00
N THR A 196 -5.69 3.53 -2.10
CA THR A 196 -4.94 2.29 -2.33
C THR A 196 -4.56 1.56 -1.04
N ASP A 197 -4.85 2.12 0.13
CA ASP A 197 -4.44 1.53 1.41
C ASP A 197 -5.38 0.39 1.84
N LEU A 198 -4.82 -0.72 2.33
CA LEU A 198 -5.56 -1.89 2.81
C LEU A 198 -6.13 -1.66 4.22
N VAL A 199 -5.32 -1.06 5.10
CA VAL A 199 -5.70 -0.57 6.43
C VAL A 199 -5.53 0.94 6.44
N SER A 200 -6.59 1.66 6.84
CA SER A 200 -6.78 3.09 6.62
C SER A 200 -6.02 4.00 7.60
N VAL A 201 -4.82 3.61 8.05
CA VAL A 201 -4.05 4.31 9.09
C VAL A 201 -3.62 5.72 8.70
N ARG A 202 -3.48 5.99 7.39
CA ARG A 202 -3.18 7.33 6.86
C ARG A 202 -4.40 8.25 6.73
N ASN A 203 -5.61 7.80 7.06
CA ASN A 203 -6.85 8.58 6.88
C ASN A 203 -7.12 9.56 8.03
N ILE A 204 -6.14 10.41 8.35
CA ILE A 204 -6.16 11.32 9.52
C ILE A 204 -7.28 12.37 9.45
N PRO A 205 -7.92 12.72 10.58
CA PRO A 205 -9.00 13.70 10.62
C PRO A 205 -8.48 15.13 10.45
N CYS A 206 -9.31 16.01 9.89
CA CYS A 206 -9.11 17.46 9.75
C CYS A 206 -7.66 17.91 9.46
N PRO A 207 -7.00 17.42 8.38
CA PRO A 207 -5.64 17.84 8.03
C PRO A 207 -5.58 19.35 7.75
N THR A 208 -4.57 20.04 8.29
CA THR A 208 -4.45 21.51 8.26
C THR A 208 -3.17 22.01 7.58
N HIS A 209 -2.09 21.21 7.60
CA HIS A 209 -0.80 21.56 7.01
C HIS A 209 -0.27 20.45 6.11
N ILE A 210 0.48 20.83 5.06
CA ILE A 210 1.29 19.92 4.23
C ILE A 210 2.72 20.47 4.17
N THR A 211 3.70 19.67 4.58
CA THR A 211 5.13 20.02 4.52
C THR A 211 5.80 19.19 3.43
N ILE A 212 6.46 19.83 2.45
CA ILE A 212 7.21 19.16 1.38
C ILE A 212 8.67 18.96 1.81
N ARG A 213 9.24 17.78 1.60
CA ARG A 213 10.63 17.45 1.99
C ARG A 213 11.31 16.52 0.99
N SER A 214 12.64 16.56 0.97
CA SER A 214 13.53 15.63 0.28
C SER A 214 14.07 14.53 1.20
N LEU A 215 14.41 13.38 0.64
CA LEU A 215 15.07 12.29 1.35
C LEU A 215 16.45 12.72 1.86
N LYS A 216 16.64 12.80 3.18
CA LYS A 216 17.96 12.99 3.78
C LYS A 216 18.84 11.73 3.62
N GLY A 217 20.12 11.92 3.29
CA GLY A 217 21.11 10.85 3.15
C GLY A 217 22.39 11.27 2.44
N ASN A 218 23.40 10.41 2.47
CA ASN A 218 24.75 10.68 1.95
C ASN A 218 24.91 10.15 0.51
N TYR A 219 24.22 10.76 -0.45
CA TYR A 219 24.22 10.31 -1.85
C TYR A 219 25.30 11.03 -2.65
N ILE A 220 26.16 10.27 -3.34
CA ILE A 220 27.09 10.79 -4.35
C ILE A 220 26.51 10.42 -5.71
N VAL A 221 26.11 11.40 -6.51
CA VAL A 221 25.49 11.16 -7.82
C VAL A 221 26.57 11.07 -8.89
N ASP A 222 26.95 9.84 -9.26
CA ASP A 222 27.85 9.56 -10.38
C ASP A 222 27.11 8.71 -11.43
N ARG A 223 26.93 9.31 -12.61
CA ARG A 223 26.14 8.75 -13.72
C ARG A 223 27.04 8.13 -14.81
N ALA A 224 28.32 7.91 -14.53
CA ALA A 224 29.21 7.16 -15.39
C ALA A 224 28.74 5.69 -15.54
N PRO A 225 28.62 5.13 -16.76
CA PRO A 225 28.17 3.74 -16.96
C PRO A 225 28.94 2.71 -16.14
N GLU A 226 30.23 2.97 -15.94
CA GLU A 226 31.16 2.15 -15.17
C GLU A 226 30.71 1.92 -13.72
N VAL A 227 29.93 2.84 -13.12
CA VAL A 227 29.40 2.69 -11.75
C VAL A 227 28.35 1.57 -11.68
N LEU A 228 27.50 1.46 -12.71
CA LEU A 228 26.52 0.37 -12.83
C LEU A 228 27.15 -0.93 -13.33
N GLU A 229 28.17 -0.86 -14.19
CA GLU A 229 28.91 -2.04 -14.66
C GLU A 229 29.76 -2.70 -13.55
N ASN A 230 30.21 -1.92 -12.56
CA ASN A 230 30.95 -2.39 -11.39
C ASN A 230 30.08 -2.53 -10.12
N ASP A 231 28.75 -2.60 -10.25
CA ASP A 231 27.84 -2.84 -9.12
C ASP A 231 28.23 -4.15 -8.38
N PRO A 232 28.54 -4.09 -7.07
CA PRO A 232 28.94 -5.26 -6.29
C PRO A 232 27.84 -6.31 -6.09
N GLY A 233 26.59 -6.05 -6.52
CA GLY A 233 25.46 -6.95 -6.35
C GLY A 233 25.04 -7.08 -4.89
N ARG A 234 25.04 -5.96 -4.15
CA ARG A 234 24.80 -5.92 -2.70
C ARG A 234 23.77 -4.87 -2.33
N LEU A 235 22.59 -5.32 -1.93
CA LEU A 235 21.50 -4.47 -1.46
C LEU A 235 21.47 -4.46 0.07
N ALA A 236 21.80 -3.32 0.69
CA ALA A 236 21.64 -3.10 2.13
C ALA A 236 20.17 -2.82 2.49
N ILE A 237 19.69 -3.42 3.59
CA ILE A 237 18.42 -3.08 4.22
C ILE A 237 18.73 -2.40 5.55
N GLN A 238 18.22 -1.19 5.76
CA GLN A 238 18.68 -0.28 6.81
C GLN A 238 17.52 0.38 7.56
N MET A 239 17.67 0.54 8.88
CA MET A 239 16.67 1.16 9.76
C MET A 239 16.96 2.64 10.03
N SER A 240 18.19 3.09 9.75
CA SER A 240 18.63 4.49 9.74
C SER A 240 19.90 4.63 8.90
N LEU A 241 20.52 5.82 8.86
CA LEU A 241 21.84 6.00 8.23
C LEU A 241 22.99 5.25 8.93
N GLN A 242 22.80 4.76 10.16
CA GLN A 242 23.83 4.06 10.94
C GLN A 242 23.47 2.61 11.29
N ASP A 243 22.20 2.20 11.17
CA ASP A 243 21.75 0.83 11.43
C ASP A 243 21.47 0.05 10.13
N THR A 244 22.30 -0.95 9.85
CA THR A 244 22.16 -1.86 8.71
C THR A 244 21.72 -3.24 9.19
N ALA A 245 20.42 -3.49 9.14
CA ALA A 245 19.81 -4.73 9.63
C ALA A 245 20.11 -5.95 8.75
N ALA A 246 20.37 -5.77 7.45
CA ALA A 246 20.81 -6.85 6.56
C ALA A 246 21.57 -6.35 5.31
N VAL A 247 22.27 -7.27 4.63
CA VAL A 247 22.76 -7.06 3.26
C VAL A 247 22.46 -8.30 2.43
N LEU A 248 21.68 -8.13 1.37
CA LEU A 248 21.31 -9.18 0.43
C LEU A 248 22.33 -9.26 -0.70
N THR A 249 22.75 -10.49 -1.05
CA THR A 249 23.61 -10.80 -2.21
C THR A 249 22.89 -11.65 -3.27
N SER A 250 21.73 -12.19 -2.92
CA SER A 250 20.81 -12.87 -3.84
C SER A 250 19.36 -12.68 -3.37
N LEU A 251 18.41 -12.80 -4.30
CA LEU A 251 16.98 -12.79 -3.96
C LEU A 251 16.62 -13.89 -2.93
N PRO A 252 15.80 -13.60 -1.90
CA PRO A 252 15.36 -14.60 -0.92
C PRO A 252 14.67 -15.82 -1.55
N LYS A 253 15.00 -17.01 -1.04
CA LYS A 253 14.44 -18.28 -1.52
C LYS A 253 13.11 -18.58 -0.85
N GLY A 254 12.18 -19.18 -1.60
CA GLY A 254 10.87 -19.63 -1.11
C GLY A 254 9.74 -18.62 -1.29
N LEU A 255 10.04 -17.37 -1.66
CA LEU A 255 9.05 -16.39 -2.09
C LEU A 255 8.62 -16.64 -3.55
N PRO A 256 7.36 -16.34 -3.93
CA PRO A 256 6.88 -16.51 -5.30
C PRO A 256 7.44 -15.44 -6.24
N THR A 257 7.89 -15.86 -7.42
CA THR A 257 8.18 -14.95 -8.53
C THR A 257 6.89 -14.61 -9.27
N LEU A 258 6.64 -13.33 -9.50
CA LEU A 258 5.56 -12.81 -10.33
C LEU A 258 6.14 -12.24 -11.62
N THR A 259 5.31 -12.15 -12.66
CA THR A 259 5.65 -11.51 -13.93
C THR A 259 4.53 -10.55 -14.32
N TYR A 260 4.88 -9.29 -14.60
CA TYR A 260 3.97 -8.30 -15.14
C TYR A 260 4.35 -7.94 -16.59
N PRO A 261 3.43 -8.06 -17.57
CA PRO A 261 3.57 -7.46 -18.88
C PRO A 261 3.20 -5.98 -18.83
N VAL A 262 4.02 -5.12 -19.43
CA VAL A 262 3.98 -3.65 -19.22
C VAL A 262 4.15 -2.91 -20.54
N LEU A 263 3.31 -1.90 -20.80
CA LEU A 263 3.58 -0.86 -21.80
C LEU A 263 4.49 0.20 -21.16
N PHE A 264 5.80 -0.01 -21.24
CA PHE A 264 6.76 0.77 -20.45
C PHE A 264 6.86 2.19 -21.00
N TYR A 265 6.63 3.21 -20.17
CA TYR A 265 6.63 4.63 -20.55
C TYR A 265 7.38 5.44 -19.49
N GLY A 266 8.40 6.20 -19.87
CA GLY A 266 9.09 7.12 -18.95
C GLY A 266 8.63 8.56 -19.15
N ASN A 267 8.41 9.30 -18.07
CA ASN A 267 7.85 10.66 -18.08
C ASN A 267 8.60 11.58 -19.06
N SER A 268 9.93 11.61 -18.96
CA SER A 268 10.82 12.42 -19.83
C SER A 268 11.22 11.72 -21.14
N THR A 269 10.92 10.43 -21.31
CA THR A 269 11.54 9.61 -22.38
C THR A 269 10.55 8.85 -23.27
N GLY A 270 9.25 8.99 -23.01
CA GLY A 270 8.16 8.43 -23.81
C GLY A 270 8.03 6.91 -23.73
N TYR A 271 7.29 6.35 -24.68
CA TYR A 271 7.06 4.91 -24.81
C TYR A 271 8.35 4.15 -25.16
N LYS A 272 8.61 3.05 -24.44
CA LYS A 272 9.82 2.21 -24.51
C LYS A 272 9.53 0.77 -24.92
N GLY A 273 8.41 0.53 -25.61
CA GLY A 273 7.95 -0.78 -26.04
C GLY A 273 7.17 -1.54 -24.96
N MET A 274 6.57 -2.66 -25.37
CA MET A 274 6.07 -3.66 -24.44
C MET A 274 7.26 -4.40 -23.81
N ARG A 275 7.18 -4.69 -22.51
CA ARG A 275 8.22 -5.35 -21.71
C ARG A 275 7.58 -6.32 -20.72
N GLU A 276 8.38 -7.23 -20.20
CA GLU A 276 7.98 -8.08 -19.07
C GLU A 276 8.96 -7.88 -17.91
N TYR A 277 8.42 -7.71 -16.71
CA TYR A 277 9.18 -7.55 -15.48
C TYR A 277 8.83 -8.70 -14.53
N SER A 278 9.83 -9.54 -14.25
CA SER A 278 9.71 -10.64 -13.30
C SER A 278 10.52 -10.36 -12.03
N GLY A 279 10.00 -10.75 -10.87
CA GLY A 279 10.64 -10.54 -9.58
C GLY A 279 9.79 -11.02 -8.40
N LEU A 280 10.30 -10.84 -7.19
CA LEU A 280 9.59 -11.11 -5.93
C LEU A 280 8.81 -9.86 -5.51
N MET A 281 7.66 -10.01 -4.83
CA MET A 281 6.98 -8.87 -4.22
C MET A 281 7.89 -8.21 -3.17
N LEU A 282 8.15 -6.91 -3.29
CA LEU A 282 9.07 -6.18 -2.42
C LEU A 282 8.60 -6.19 -0.96
N ARG A 283 7.28 -6.13 -0.69
CA ARG A 283 6.74 -6.25 0.67
C ARG A 283 7.09 -7.60 1.32
N ASP A 284 7.07 -8.69 0.56
CA ASP A 284 7.32 -10.04 1.07
C ASP A 284 8.82 -10.22 1.39
N VAL A 285 9.69 -9.53 0.62
CA VAL A 285 11.13 -9.43 0.89
C VAL A 285 11.41 -8.56 2.13
N LEU A 286 10.70 -7.44 2.28
CA LEU A 286 10.91 -6.46 3.35
C LEU A 286 10.20 -6.78 4.68
N ALA A 287 9.24 -7.71 4.68
CA ALA A 287 8.44 -8.09 5.85
C ALA A 287 9.24 -8.38 7.15
N PRO A 288 10.48 -8.93 7.14
CA PRO A 288 11.27 -9.11 8.37
C PRO A 288 11.70 -7.81 9.07
N TRP A 289 11.65 -6.66 8.38
CA TRP A 289 12.08 -5.35 8.88
C TRP A 289 10.96 -4.31 8.86
N PHE A 290 10.03 -4.43 7.91
CA PHE A 290 8.86 -3.57 7.73
C PHE A 290 7.59 -4.44 7.64
N PRO A 291 7.12 -5.01 8.76
CA PRO A 291 5.99 -5.92 8.75
C PRO A 291 4.66 -5.18 8.54
N ALA A 292 3.68 -5.88 7.95
CA ALA A 292 2.40 -5.28 7.54
C ALA A 292 1.45 -4.92 8.72
N ASP A 293 1.85 -5.21 9.96
CA ASP A 293 1.15 -4.89 11.20
C ASP A 293 1.85 -3.81 12.05
N ASP A 294 3.00 -3.26 11.62
CA ASP A 294 3.51 -2.00 12.19
C ASP A 294 2.76 -0.80 11.60
N TYR A 295 1.53 -0.64 12.07
CA TYR A 295 0.64 0.44 11.67
C TYR A 295 1.21 1.85 11.91
N LYS A 296 2.17 2.01 12.83
CA LYS A 296 2.83 3.31 13.05
C LYS A 296 3.82 3.58 11.92
N THR A 297 4.70 2.64 11.63
CA THR A 297 5.68 2.77 10.55
C THR A 297 5.02 2.79 9.17
N ILE A 298 3.88 2.11 8.99
CA ILE A 298 3.03 2.27 7.79
C ILE A 298 2.47 3.70 7.68
N GLN A 299 2.03 4.32 8.78
CA GLN A 299 1.42 5.64 8.77
C GLN A 299 2.43 6.78 8.49
N THR A 300 3.63 6.72 9.09
CA THR A 300 4.61 7.83 9.08
C THR A 300 5.99 7.48 8.51
N GLY A 301 6.25 6.22 8.14
CA GLY A 301 7.56 5.77 7.65
C GLY A 301 7.79 6.09 6.17
N MET A 302 8.97 6.65 5.89
CA MET A 302 9.49 6.91 4.55
C MET A 302 10.76 6.11 4.31
N LEU A 303 10.88 5.57 3.09
CA LEU A 303 12.02 4.78 2.64
C LEU A 303 12.76 5.55 1.53
N SER A 304 14.07 5.68 1.71
CA SER A 304 15.01 5.84 0.60
C SER A 304 15.17 4.51 -0.10
N VAL A 305 15.04 4.49 -1.42
CA VAL A 305 15.46 3.38 -2.27
C VAL A 305 16.43 3.96 -3.28
N ALA A 306 17.69 3.51 -3.27
CA ALA A 306 18.76 4.13 -4.05
C ALA A 306 19.64 3.12 -4.79
N GLY A 307 20.24 3.59 -5.89
CA GLY A 307 21.23 2.88 -6.71
C GLY A 307 22.68 3.19 -6.28
N VAL A 308 23.62 2.44 -6.85
CA VAL A 308 25.07 2.69 -6.73
C VAL A 308 25.52 3.99 -7.42
N ASP A 309 24.71 4.52 -8.34
CA ASP A 309 24.89 5.79 -9.08
C ASP A 309 24.38 7.03 -8.31
N GLY A 310 23.90 6.85 -7.07
CA GLY A 310 23.29 7.90 -6.25
C GLY A 310 21.88 8.32 -6.70
N PHE A 311 21.32 7.71 -7.76
CA PHE A 311 19.92 7.86 -8.10
C PHE A 311 19.05 7.25 -7.01
N ARG A 312 17.96 7.91 -6.64
CA ARG A 312 17.09 7.48 -5.53
C ARG A 312 15.66 7.89 -5.77
N ALA A 313 14.73 7.20 -5.13
CA ALA A 313 13.33 7.60 -5.06
C ALA A 313 12.78 7.44 -3.66
N ALA A 314 11.84 8.31 -3.30
CA ALA A 314 11.06 8.19 -2.08
C ALA A 314 9.94 7.16 -2.26
N PHE A 315 9.76 6.32 -1.25
CA PHE A 315 8.60 5.44 -1.11
C PHE A 315 8.05 5.52 0.31
N SER A 316 6.74 5.66 0.50
CA SER A 316 6.18 5.46 1.85
C SER A 316 6.19 3.97 2.20
N VAL A 317 6.27 3.61 3.49
CA VAL A 317 6.14 2.20 3.88
C VAL A 317 4.76 1.65 3.48
N SER A 318 3.71 2.47 3.60
CA SER A 318 2.35 2.12 3.18
C SER A 318 2.25 1.73 1.70
N GLU A 319 2.88 2.48 0.78
CA GLU A 319 2.76 2.17 -0.66
C GLU A 319 3.43 0.86 -1.07
N ILE A 320 4.31 0.31 -0.23
CA ILE A 320 4.93 -1.01 -0.43
C ILE A 320 4.08 -2.10 0.25
N VAL A 321 3.84 -1.99 1.56
CA VAL A 321 3.32 -3.12 2.36
C VAL A 321 1.80 -3.14 2.56
N ASN A 322 1.14 -1.98 2.46
CA ASN A 322 -0.27 -1.78 2.81
C ASN A 322 -1.16 -1.58 1.56
N ARG A 323 -0.82 -2.18 0.41
CA ARG A 323 -1.59 -2.00 -0.84
C ARG A 323 -2.87 -2.85 -0.91
N ASN A 324 -3.92 -2.30 -1.51
CA ASN A 324 -5.21 -2.97 -1.79
C ASN A 324 -5.50 -3.21 -3.29
N ASP A 325 -4.61 -2.77 -4.19
CA ASP A 325 -4.87 -2.64 -5.64
C ASP A 325 -4.18 -3.71 -6.53
N HIS A 326 -3.43 -4.63 -5.92
CA HIS A 326 -2.65 -5.67 -6.58
C HIS A 326 -1.63 -5.15 -7.63
N ARG A 327 -1.01 -4.01 -7.31
CA ARG A 327 0.09 -3.40 -8.07
C ARG A 327 1.37 -3.33 -7.24
N GLU A 328 1.75 -4.47 -6.67
CA GLU A 328 2.94 -4.59 -5.83
C GLU A 328 4.23 -4.25 -6.59
N ILE A 329 5.17 -3.59 -5.91
CA ILE A 329 6.53 -3.35 -6.43
C ILE A 329 7.26 -4.69 -6.48
N LEU A 330 7.96 -4.97 -7.59
CA LEU A 330 8.78 -6.17 -7.72
C LEU A 330 10.25 -5.86 -7.48
N LEU A 331 10.91 -6.61 -6.60
CA LEU A 331 12.37 -6.69 -6.52
C LEU A 331 12.87 -7.78 -7.49
N ARG A 332 13.82 -7.42 -8.35
CA ARG A 332 14.45 -8.32 -9.33
C ARG A 332 15.98 -8.28 -9.18
N GLN A 333 16.66 -9.25 -9.77
CA GLN A 333 18.11 -9.30 -9.84
C GLN A 333 18.54 -9.63 -11.28
N ASP A 334 19.26 -8.71 -11.91
CA ASP A 334 19.69 -8.75 -13.31
C ASP A 334 21.20 -9.07 -13.35
N GLY A 335 21.53 -10.36 -13.40
CA GLY A 335 22.91 -10.83 -13.18
C GLY A 335 23.27 -10.74 -11.69
N THR A 336 24.22 -9.88 -11.34
CA THR A 336 24.55 -9.55 -9.94
C THR A 336 23.66 -8.43 -9.39
N SER A 337 23.32 -7.45 -10.22
CA SER A 337 22.66 -6.20 -9.83
C SER A 337 21.23 -6.37 -9.37
N PHE A 338 20.86 -5.73 -8.26
CA PHE A 338 19.46 -5.61 -7.84
C PHE A 338 18.75 -4.46 -8.58
N ALA A 339 17.45 -4.60 -8.82
CA ALA A 339 16.62 -3.53 -9.39
C ALA A 339 15.16 -3.64 -8.88
N ILE A 340 14.39 -2.57 -8.98
CA ILE A 340 12.94 -2.60 -8.74
C ILE A 340 12.14 -2.29 -10.01
N TYR A 341 10.93 -2.84 -10.08
CA TYR A 341 9.89 -2.40 -11.01
C TYR A 341 8.64 -1.98 -10.23
N THR A 342 8.21 -0.74 -10.45
CA THR A 342 7.19 -0.06 -9.64
C THR A 342 5.82 -0.16 -10.31
N ALA A 343 5.14 -1.31 -10.17
CA ALA A 343 3.91 -1.64 -10.89
C ALA A 343 2.70 -0.73 -10.60
N CYS A 344 2.77 0.06 -9.52
CA CYS A 344 1.76 1.06 -9.14
C CYS A 344 1.86 2.38 -9.93
N ASP A 345 2.98 2.64 -10.61
CA ASP A 345 3.22 3.88 -11.35
C ASP A 345 2.72 3.81 -12.80
N ALA A 346 2.38 4.97 -13.36
CA ALA A 346 2.21 5.18 -14.80
C ALA A 346 3.55 5.45 -15.51
N PHE A 347 4.58 5.82 -14.74
CA PHE A 347 5.89 6.24 -15.23
C PHE A 347 7.02 5.31 -14.77
N ALA A 348 7.90 4.95 -15.70
CA ALA A 348 9.06 4.10 -15.50
C ALA A 348 10.10 4.66 -14.51
N ASP A 349 10.05 5.96 -14.22
CA ASP A 349 11.13 6.74 -13.61
C ASP A 349 11.49 6.29 -12.18
N ARG A 350 10.58 5.66 -11.43
CA ARG A 350 10.87 5.01 -10.12
C ARG A 350 11.33 3.55 -10.21
N SER A 351 11.55 2.99 -11.41
CA SER A 351 12.08 1.63 -11.60
C SER A 351 13.61 1.63 -11.61
N ILE A 352 14.20 1.77 -10.43
CA ILE A 352 15.65 1.94 -10.18
C ILE A 352 16.42 0.64 -10.46
N LYS A 353 17.67 0.78 -10.93
CA LYS A 353 18.64 -0.30 -11.16
C LYS A 353 19.88 -0.14 -10.30
N GLY A 354 20.63 -1.23 -10.12
CA GLY A 354 21.89 -1.24 -9.38
C GLY A 354 21.69 -0.88 -7.91
N LEU A 355 20.65 -1.43 -7.27
CA LEU A 355 20.22 -1.01 -5.92
C LEU A 355 21.28 -1.27 -4.86
N SER A 356 21.63 -0.20 -4.14
CA SER A 356 22.62 -0.16 -3.06
C SER A 356 21.97 -0.17 -1.68
N GLU A 357 20.93 0.64 -1.46
CA GLU A 357 20.17 0.71 -0.20
C GLU A 357 18.64 0.67 -0.41
N ILE A 358 17.96 0.02 0.54
CA ILE A 358 16.60 0.35 0.96
C ILE A 358 16.68 0.71 2.45
N ARG A 359 16.43 1.98 2.78
CA ARG A 359 16.69 2.56 4.09
C ARG A 359 15.50 3.35 4.61
N LEU A 360 15.06 3.07 5.83
CA LEU A 360 14.14 3.95 6.55
C LEU A 360 14.82 5.30 6.81
N THR A 361 14.20 6.40 6.40
CA THR A 361 14.70 7.74 6.72
C THR A 361 14.26 8.15 8.13
N ASP A 362 15.20 8.65 8.91
CA ASP A 362 14.94 9.23 10.23
C ASP A 362 13.89 10.36 10.11
N SER A 363 12.87 10.35 10.97
CA SER A 363 11.78 11.34 10.93
C SER A 363 12.18 12.72 11.49
N GLU A 364 13.37 12.83 12.09
CA GLU A 364 13.93 14.07 12.64
C GLU A 364 15.43 14.16 12.33
N ASN A 365 15.80 14.97 11.33
CA ASN A 365 17.11 15.62 11.12
C ASN A 365 16.97 16.77 10.09
#